data_AF-A0A165WGK0-F1
#
_entry.id   AF-A0A165WGK0-F1
#
_cell.length_a   1.000
_cell.length_b   1.000
_cell.length_c   1.000
_cell.angle_alpha   90.00
_cell.angle_beta   90.00
_cell.angle_gamma   90.00
#
_symmetry.space_group_name_H-M   'P 1'
#
loop_
_entity.id
_entity.type
_entity.pdbx_description
1 polymer ?
#
loop_
_entity_poly.entity_id
_entity_poly.type
_entity_poly.pdbx_seq_one_letter_code
_entity_poly.pdbx_strand_id
1 'polypeptide(L)'
;EARIRWAERENRAVFLHPRRFGQEHPAVIEKLSAACAGATCGGLAGGAITPLLAAQGECNQQDYAYLIIDTAQQFDDATKANMIALAIEYRQAEKNTSPDFTTNPPTNRNSVFCQKAPKNAQLNGLVQAQDPANDAIHFFDPASGKTVLVGSQANTAPFGG
;
A
#
# COMPACT_ATOMS: atom_id res chain seq x y z
N GLU A 1 26.82 17.27 -28.26
CA GLU A 1 25.49 16.73 -28.62
C GLU A 1 25.28 15.40 -27.89
N ALA A 2 24.55 15.40 -26.77
CA ALA A 2 24.34 14.19 -25.98
C ALA A 2 23.06 13.49 -26.46
N ARG A 3 23.20 12.37 -27.19
CA ARG A 3 22.07 11.52 -27.61
C ARG A 3 21.48 10.84 -26.37
N ILE A 4 20.27 11.24 -25.99
CA ILE A 4 19.48 10.54 -24.96
C ILE A 4 19.24 9.11 -25.47
N ARG A 5 19.77 8.10 -24.76
CA ARG A 5 19.53 6.69 -25.06
C ARG A 5 18.23 6.27 -24.36
N TRP A 6 17.21 5.96 -25.14
CA TRP A 6 15.97 5.39 -24.61
C TRP A 6 16.20 3.90 -24.32
N ALA A 7 15.64 3.40 -23.21
CA ALA A 7 15.61 1.96 -22.96
C ALA A 7 14.64 1.33 -23.97
N GLU A 8 15.09 0.28 -24.67
CA GLU A 8 14.28 -0.43 -25.66
C GLU A 8 14.13 -1.90 -25.24
N ARG A 9 12.94 -2.45 -25.47
CA ARG A 9 12.67 -3.89 -25.36
C ARG A 9 11.89 -4.30 -26.60
N GLU A 10 12.35 -5.33 -27.30
CA GLU A 10 11.70 -5.85 -28.51
C GLU A 10 11.47 -4.77 -29.59
N ASN A 11 12.48 -3.91 -29.84
CA ASN A 11 12.43 -2.80 -30.81
C ASN A 11 11.26 -1.80 -30.58
N ARG A 12 10.78 -1.70 -29.34
CA ARG A 12 9.84 -0.67 -28.92
C ARG A 12 10.46 0.16 -27.80
N ALA A 13 10.22 1.46 -27.85
CA ALA A 13 10.58 2.36 -26.76
C ALA A 13 9.89 1.88 -25.48
N VAL A 14 10.69 1.59 -24.46
CA VAL A 14 10.16 1.37 -23.12
C VAL A 14 9.84 2.75 -22.58
N PHE A 15 8.56 3.13 -22.63
CA PHE A 15 8.07 4.22 -21.82
C PHE A 15 8.13 3.77 -20.36
N LEU A 16 9.29 4.00 -19.73
CA LEU A 16 9.41 3.99 -18.29
C LEU A 16 8.60 5.19 -17.81
N HIS A 17 7.29 5.01 -17.68
CA HIS A 17 6.52 5.88 -16.82
C HIS A 17 7.15 5.74 -15.45
N PRO A 18 7.71 6.83 -14.87
CA PRO A 18 8.04 6.80 -13.47
C PRO A 18 6.78 6.29 -12.79
N ARG A 19 6.88 5.20 -12.02
CA ARG A 19 5.83 4.96 -11.02
C ARG A 19 5.66 6.30 -10.34
N ARG A 20 4.43 6.77 -10.18
CA ARG A 20 4.18 7.88 -9.25
C ARG A 20 4.50 7.34 -7.86
N PHE A 21 5.78 7.21 -7.55
CA PHE A 21 6.33 7.35 -6.21
C PHE A 21 6.24 8.85 -5.87
N GLY A 22 5.02 9.40 -5.97
CA GLY A 22 4.70 10.77 -5.60
C GLY A 22 4.48 10.89 -4.09
N GLN A 23 4.42 9.77 -3.38
CA GLN A 23 4.65 9.68 -1.95
C GLN A 23 5.77 8.65 -1.74
N GLU A 24 6.86 9.13 -1.14
CA GLU A 24 8.09 8.41 -0.89
C GLU A 24 7.85 7.16 -0.03
N HIS A 25 8.81 6.24 -0.03
CA HIS A 25 8.90 5.14 0.93
C HIS A 25 8.28 5.54 2.28
N PRO A 26 7.11 5.00 2.67
CA PRO A 26 6.37 5.53 3.81
C PRO A 26 7.27 5.62 5.03
N ALA A 27 7.34 6.78 5.68
CA ALA A 27 8.26 7.02 6.80
C ALA A 27 8.09 5.97 7.93
N VAL A 28 6.88 5.42 8.07
CA VAL A 28 6.58 4.32 8.98
C VAL A 28 7.44 3.08 8.76
N ILE A 29 7.88 2.79 7.52
CA ILE A 29 8.74 1.64 7.21
C ILE A 29 10.14 1.85 7.80
N GLU A 30 10.68 3.07 7.70
CA GLU A 30 11.97 3.41 8.31
C GLU A 30 11.88 3.37 9.83
N LYS A 31 10.82 3.96 10.41
CA LYS A 31 10.55 3.91 11.85
C LYS A 31 10.43 2.45 12.34
N LEU A 32 9.74 1.59 11.58
CA LEU A 32 9.59 0.18 11.88
C LEU A 32 10.94 -0.54 11.87
N SER A 33 11.82 -0.22 10.93
CA SER A 33 13.17 -0.81 10.88
C SER A 33 14.00 -0.48 12.12
N ALA A 34 13.79 0.72 12.68
CA ALA A 34 14.47 1.22 13.87
C ALA A 34 13.74 0.90 15.19
N ALA A 35 12.54 0.29 15.13
CA ALA A 35 11.67 0.13 16.29
C ALA A 35 12.21 -0.88 17.32
N CYS A 36 12.99 -1.86 16.88
CA CYS A 36 13.60 -2.86 17.73
C CYS A 36 14.97 -3.29 17.20
N ALA A 37 15.84 -3.76 18.09
CA ALA A 37 17.17 -4.21 17.72
C ALA A 37 17.12 -5.55 16.96
N GLY A 38 17.95 -5.67 15.91
CA GLY A 38 18.23 -6.94 15.23
C GLY A 38 17.44 -7.16 13.93
N ALA A 39 17.59 -8.38 13.40
CA ALA A 39 17.06 -8.76 12.09
C ALA A 39 15.51 -8.76 12.01
N THR A 40 14.81 -8.82 13.14
CA THR A 40 13.34 -8.90 13.20
C THR A 40 12.68 -7.64 12.64
N CYS A 41 12.99 -6.47 13.20
CA CYS A 41 12.40 -5.21 12.74
C CYS A 41 12.86 -4.82 11.33
N GLY A 42 14.12 -5.11 10.98
CA GLY A 42 14.61 -4.95 9.60
C GLY A 42 13.85 -5.85 8.60
N GLY A 43 13.57 -7.10 8.97
CA GLY A 43 12.77 -8.03 8.16
C GLY A 43 11.31 -7.60 8.01
N LEU A 44 10.70 -7.12 9.10
CA LEU A 44 9.34 -6.56 9.07
C LEU A 44 9.26 -5.31 8.17
N ALA A 45 10.24 -4.41 8.27
CA ALA A 45 10.30 -3.21 7.42
C ALA A 45 10.46 -3.58 5.94
N GLY A 46 11.37 -4.50 5.61
CA GLY A 46 11.54 -4.95 4.23
C GLY A 46 10.30 -5.63 3.65
N GLY A 47 9.62 -6.45 4.46
CA GLY A 47 8.39 -7.12 4.05
C GLY A 47 7.18 -6.19 3.94
N ALA A 48 7.14 -5.08 4.67
CA ALA A 48 6.05 -4.10 4.66
C ALA A 48 5.89 -3.39 3.31
N ILE A 49 6.91 -3.38 2.45
CA ILE A 49 6.83 -2.77 1.12
C ILE A 49 5.90 -3.57 0.20
N THR A 50 6.00 -4.90 0.22
CA THR A 50 5.27 -5.75 -0.72
C THR A 50 3.76 -5.52 -0.66
N PRO A 51 3.08 -5.56 0.51
CA PRO A 51 1.64 -5.34 0.61
C PRO A 51 1.12 -4.00 0.08
N LEU A 52 1.98 -2.98 0.03
CA LEU A 52 1.64 -1.65 -0.47
C LEU A 52 1.72 -1.53 -2.00
N LEU A 53 2.19 -2.57 -2.69
CA LEU A 53 2.26 -2.58 -4.15
C LEU A 53 0.87 -2.77 -4.77
N ALA A 54 0.64 -2.13 -5.91
CA ALA A 54 -0.65 -2.13 -6.61
C ALA A 54 -1.22 -3.53 -6.87
N ALA A 55 -0.39 -4.47 -7.30
CA ALA A 55 -0.82 -5.83 -7.64
C ALA A 55 -1.14 -6.71 -6.41
N GLN A 56 -0.89 -6.26 -5.19
CA GLN A 56 -1.21 -7.06 -4.00
C GLN A 56 -2.71 -7.02 -3.70
N GLY A 57 -3.22 -8.10 -3.11
CA GLY A 57 -4.62 -8.22 -2.71
C GLY A 57 -5.07 -7.11 -1.76
N GLU A 58 -6.37 -6.81 -1.73
CA GLU A 58 -6.91 -5.67 -0.98
C GLU A 58 -6.61 -5.72 0.53
N CYS A 59 -6.49 -6.93 1.09
CA CYS A 59 -6.29 -7.14 2.52
C CYS A 59 -4.82 -7.35 2.94
N ASN A 60 -3.88 -7.44 2.00
CA ASN A 60 -2.49 -7.78 2.32
C ASN A 60 -1.85 -6.78 3.29
N GLN A 61 -2.14 -5.48 3.15
CA GLN A 61 -1.62 -4.45 4.05
C GLN A 61 -2.17 -4.62 5.47
N GLN A 62 -3.46 -4.90 5.59
CA GLN A 62 -4.11 -5.15 6.87
C GLN A 62 -3.55 -6.42 7.54
N ASP A 63 -3.38 -7.49 6.78
CA ASP A 63 -2.81 -8.73 7.28
C ASP A 63 -1.35 -8.57 7.72
N TYR A 64 -0.60 -7.70 7.04
CA TYR A 64 0.76 -7.36 7.46
C TYR A 64 0.82 -6.48 8.70
N ALA A 65 -0.13 -5.56 8.88
CA ALA A 65 -0.27 -4.80 10.12
C ALA A 65 -0.55 -5.74 11.31
N TYR A 66 -1.30 -6.84 11.13
CA TYR A 66 -1.41 -7.87 12.17
C TYR A 66 -0.08 -8.52 12.50
N LEU A 67 0.70 -8.90 11.49
CA LEU A 67 2.00 -9.51 11.72
C LEU A 67 2.90 -8.60 12.57
N ILE A 68 2.86 -7.28 12.35
CA ILE A 68 3.63 -6.33 13.18
C ILE A 68 3.13 -6.36 14.64
N ILE A 69 1.81 -6.30 14.86
CA ILE A 69 1.21 -6.34 16.22
C ILE A 69 1.49 -7.66 16.94
N ASP A 70 1.41 -8.78 16.23
CA ASP A 70 1.65 -10.12 16.78
C ASP A 70 3.13 -10.28 17.12
N THR A 71 4.02 -9.79 16.25
CA THR A 71 5.47 -9.78 16.50
C THR A 71 5.84 -8.88 17.68
N ALA A 72 5.15 -7.74 17.84
CA ALA A 72 5.36 -6.82 18.95
C ALA A 72 5.15 -7.48 20.33
N GLN A 73 4.34 -8.56 20.42
CA GLN A 73 4.12 -9.27 21.68
C GLN A 73 5.37 -9.94 22.24
N GLN A 74 6.43 -10.11 21.44
CA GLN A 74 7.67 -10.77 21.84
C GLN A 74 8.65 -9.83 22.54
N PHE A 75 8.40 -8.52 22.54
CA PHE A 75 9.29 -7.51 23.06
C PHE A 75 8.82 -6.94 24.41
N ASP A 76 9.68 -6.16 25.06
CA ASP A 76 9.34 -5.40 26.26
C ASP A 76 8.20 -4.40 25.98
N ASP A 77 7.53 -3.96 27.04
CA ASP A 77 6.32 -3.14 26.93
C ASP A 77 6.53 -1.83 26.15
N ALA A 78 7.71 -1.21 26.24
CA ALA A 78 7.99 0.04 25.53
C ALA A 78 8.16 -0.20 24.03
N THR A 79 8.96 -1.20 23.66
CA THR A 79 9.14 -1.61 22.26
C THR A 79 7.82 -2.09 21.65
N LYS A 80 7.06 -2.90 22.40
CA LYS A 80 5.74 -3.39 22.00
C LYS A 80 4.77 -2.26 21.71
N ALA A 81 4.66 -1.28 22.62
CA ALA A 81 3.79 -0.13 22.42
C ALA A 81 4.18 0.68 21.17
N ASN A 82 5.48 0.89 20.96
CA ASN A 82 5.99 1.55 19.76
C ASN A 82 5.62 0.78 18.47
N MET A 83 5.87 -0.52 18.42
CA MET A 83 5.54 -1.34 17.25
C MET A 83 4.04 -1.38 16.94
N ILE A 84 3.18 -1.39 17.97
CA ILE A 84 1.72 -1.31 17.78
C ILE A 84 1.32 0.05 17.19
N ALA A 85 1.91 1.16 17.67
CA ALA A 85 1.67 2.48 17.10
C ALA A 85 2.09 2.55 15.62
N LEU A 86 3.24 1.94 15.28
CA LEU A 86 3.70 1.85 13.90
C LEU A 86 2.82 0.95 13.03
N ALA A 87 2.23 -0.11 13.57
CA ALA A 87 1.27 -0.93 12.83
C ALA A 87 -0.01 -0.15 12.47
N ILE A 88 -0.48 0.72 13.38
CA ILE A 88 -1.60 1.64 13.15
C ILE A 88 -1.25 2.64 12.04
N GLU A 89 -0.11 3.32 12.14
CA GLU A 89 0.38 4.25 11.12
C GLU A 89 0.53 3.54 9.76
N TYR A 90 1.08 2.33 9.74
CA TYR A 90 1.27 1.54 8.53
C TYR A 90 -0.05 1.09 7.91
N ARG A 91 -1.09 0.79 8.71
CA ARG A 91 -2.41 0.44 8.18
C ARG A 91 -3.03 1.58 7.39
N GLN A 92 -2.67 2.82 7.72
CA GLN A 92 -3.13 4.05 7.09
C GLN A 92 -2.19 4.55 5.98
N ALA A 93 -1.03 3.92 5.77
CA ALA A 93 -0.14 4.25 4.67
C ALA A 93 -0.86 4.09 3.32
N GLU A 94 -0.50 4.93 2.36
CA GLU A 94 -1.05 4.87 1.01
C GLU A 94 -0.66 3.54 0.34
N LYS A 95 -1.64 2.91 -0.32
CA LYS A 95 -1.40 1.75 -1.18
C LYS A 95 -1.30 2.23 -2.62
N ASN A 96 -0.21 1.87 -3.28
CA ASN A 96 0.03 2.26 -4.67
C ASN A 96 -1.06 1.69 -5.58
N THR A 97 -1.43 2.43 -6.62
CA THR A 97 -2.33 2.00 -7.68
C THR A 97 -1.77 2.35 -9.04
N SER A 98 -2.01 1.49 -10.03
CA SER A 98 -1.67 1.83 -11.40
C SER A 98 -2.71 2.82 -11.94
N PRO A 99 -2.35 3.89 -12.67
CA PRO A 99 -3.30 4.63 -13.48
C PRO A 99 -3.95 3.75 -14.55
N ASP A 100 -5.15 4.11 -15.00
CA ASP A 100 -5.76 3.54 -16.19
C ASP A 100 -5.14 4.19 -17.43
N PHE A 101 -4.30 3.44 -18.14
CA PHE A 101 -3.63 3.91 -19.35
C PHE A 101 -4.48 3.74 -20.63
N THR A 102 -5.71 3.24 -20.52
CA THR A 102 -6.62 3.16 -21.66
C THR A 102 -7.27 4.50 -21.99
N THR A 103 -7.17 5.48 -21.08
CA THR A 103 -7.66 6.85 -21.24
C THR A 103 -6.51 7.83 -21.48
N ASN A 104 -6.82 8.99 -22.10
CA ASN A 104 -5.87 10.07 -22.33
C ASN A 104 -6.50 11.43 -21.96
N PRO A 105 -6.06 12.11 -20.88
CA PRO A 105 -4.97 11.71 -19.98
C PRO A 105 -5.30 10.43 -19.18
N PRO A 106 -4.28 9.66 -18.72
CA PRO A 106 -4.50 8.48 -17.89
C PRO A 106 -5.30 8.81 -16.63
N THR A 107 -6.27 7.97 -16.28
CA THR A 107 -7.12 8.17 -15.11
C THR A 107 -6.44 7.62 -13.86
N ASN A 108 -6.20 8.46 -12.86
CA ASN A 108 -5.71 8.03 -11.56
C ASN A 108 -6.81 7.28 -10.80
N ARG A 109 -6.47 6.22 -10.06
CA ARG A 109 -7.44 5.30 -9.45
C ARG A 109 -7.17 5.10 -7.97
N ASN A 110 -8.22 5.04 -7.17
CA ASN A 110 -8.14 4.62 -5.77
C ASN A 110 -7.83 3.13 -5.63
N SER A 111 -7.26 2.71 -4.52
CA SER A 111 -7.12 1.30 -4.19
C SER A 111 -8.44 0.80 -3.60
N VAL A 112 -8.86 -0.41 -3.95
CA VAL A 112 -9.99 -1.06 -3.25
C VAL A 112 -9.67 -1.30 -1.76
N PHE A 113 -10.70 -1.31 -0.92
CA PHE A 113 -10.63 -1.48 0.52
C PHE A 113 -10.74 -2.94 0.94
N CYS A 114 -9.93 -3.35 1.93
CA CYS A 114 -10.09 -4.65 2.55
C CYS A 114 -11.50 -4.82 3.15
N GLN A 115 -12.20 -5.90 2.79
CA GLN A 115 -13.56 -6.24 3.27
C GLN A 115 -13.56 -7.27 4.40
N LYS A 116 -12.43 -7.44 5.08
CA LYS A 116 -12.26 -8.38 6.18
C LYS A 116 -12.22 -7.61 7.49
N ALA A 117 -13.06 -8.01 8.43
CA ALA A 117 -13.04 -7.47 9.78
C ALA A 117 -11.65 -7.64 10.42
N PRO A 118 -11.15 -6.61 11.12
CA PRO A 118 -9.83 -6.72 11.71
C PRO A 118 -9.75 -7.68 12.90
N LYS A 119 -8.65 -8.44 12.96
CA LYS A 119 -8.40 -9.40 14.06
C LYS A 119 -7.96 -8.66 15.34
N ASN A 120 -7.07 -7.69 15.18
CA ASN A 120 -6.54 -6.87 16.26
C ASN A 120 -7.39 -5.60 16.38
N ALA A 121 -7.99 -5.37 17.56
CA ALA A 121 -8.91 -4.26 17.81
C ALA A 121 -8.27 -2.88 17.59
N GLN A 122 -6.94 -2.78 17.66
CA GLN A 122 -6.17 -1.58 17.35
C GLN A 122 -6.33 -1.12 15.90
N LEU A 123 -6.74 -2.01 14.99
CA LEU A 123 -6.94 -1.70 13.57
C LEU A 123 -8.42 -1.46 13.21
N ASN A 124 -9.33 -1.48 14.20
CA ASN A 124 -10.75 -1.24 13.97
C ASN A 124 -10.99 0.13 13.32
N GLY A 125 -11.73 0.14 12.22
CA GLY A 125 -12.08 1.38 11.49
C GLY A 125 -10.92 1.99 10.69
N LEU A 126 -9.73 1.38 10.68
CA LEU A 126 -8.60 1.89 9.91
C LEU A 126 -8.60 1.34 8.49
N VAL A 127 -8.48 2.25 7.54
CA VAL A 127 -8.32 1.95 6.11
C VAL A 127 -7.03 2.55 5.59
N GLN A 128 -6.54 2.01 4.48
CA GLN A 128 -5.41 2.58 3.78
C GLN A 128 -5.77 3.96 3.22
N ALA A 129 -4.81 4.88 3.25
CA ALA A 129 -4.97 6.16 2.59
C ALA A 129 -5.07 5.98 1.06
N GLN A 130 -5.73 6.94 0.43
CA GLN A 130 -5.83 7.09 -1.01
C GLN A 130 -5.01 8.32 -1.42
N ASP A 131 -4.36 8.28 -2.59
CA ASP A 131 -3.71 9.47 -3.14
C ASP A 131 -4.79 10.57 -3.37
N PRO A 132 -4.64 11.78 -2.80
CA PRO A 132 -5.61 12.87 -3.00
C PRO A 132 -5.75 13.32 -4.46
N ALA A 133 -4.80 12.97 -5.34
CA ALA A 133 -4.86 13.22 -6.78
C ALA A 133 -5.59 12.12 -7.57
N ASN A 134 -6.12 11.09 -6.90
CA ASN A 134 -6.94 10.06 -7.54
C ASN A 134 -8.34 10.56 -7.90
N ASP A 135 -8.90 9.99 -8.95
CA ASP A 135 -10.30 10.20 -9.29
C ASP A 135 -11.21 9.49 -8.28
N ALA A 136 -12.18 10.20 -7.70
CA ALA A 136 -13.03 9.68 -6.62
C ALA A 136 -13.93 8.52 -7.06
N ILE A 137 -14.16 8.33 -8.36
CA ILE A 137 -15.10 7.36 -8.91
C ILE A 137 -14.38 6.07 -9.31
N HIS A 138 -13.11 6.15 -9.70
CA HIS A 138 -12.37 5.02 -10.27
C HIS A 138 -11.49 4.32 -9.23
N PHE A 139 -11.63 3.01 -9.13
CA PHE A 139 -10.84 2.15 -8.26
C PHE A 139 -10.08 1.12 -9.09
N PHE A 140 -8.84 0.80 -8.70
CA PHE A 140 -8.09 -0.32 -9.22
C PHE A 140 -8.36 -1.56 -8.38
N ASP A 141 -8.93 -2.59 -9.01
CA ASP A 141 -9.13 -3.90 -8.39
C ASP A 141 -7.98 -4.85 -8.75
N PRO A 142 -7.13 -5.26 -7.79
CA PRO A 142 -6.01 -6.16 -8.05
C PRO A 142 -6.45 -7.58 -8.41
N ALA A 143 -7.67 -8.01 -8.05
CA ALA A 143 -8.17 -9.35 -8.38
C ALA A 143 -8.52 -9.48 -9.86
N SER A 144 -9.16 -8.46 -10.43
CA SER A 144 -9.49 -8.42 -11.87
C SER A 144 -8.43 -7.72 -12.72
N GLY A 145 -7.54 -6.94 -12.12
CA GLY A 145 -6.55 -6.09 -12.80
C GLY A 145 -7.18 -4.91 -13.55
N LYS A 146 -8.43 -4.57 -13.26
CA LYS A 146 -9.23 -3.60 -14.02
C LYS A 146 -9.68 -2.42 -13.15
N THR A 147 -10.18 -1.40 -13.83
CA THR A 147 -10.90 -0.31 -13.19
C THR A 147 -12.31 -0.77 -12.83
N VAL A 148 -12.73 -0.46 -11.60
CA VAL A 148 -14.09 -0.63 -11.09
C VAL A 148 -14.61 0.72 -10.59
N LEU A 149 -15.92 0.91 -10.60
CA LEU A 149 -16.54 2.18 -10.22
C LEU A 149 -17.00 2.14 -8.77
N VAL A 150 -17.00 3.29 -8.11
CA VAL A 150 -17.58 3.43 -6.77
C VAL A 150 -19.00 2.85 -6.73
N GLY A 151 -19.28 2.03 -5.71
CA GLY A 151 -20.56 1.34 -5.55
C GLY A 151 -20.77 0.11 -6.44
N SER A 152 -19.88 -0.20 -7.39
CA SER A 152 -20.04 -1.37 -8.25
C SER A 152 -19.75 -2.69 -7.52
N GLN A 153 -19.00 -2.63 -6.42
CA GLN A 153 -18.66 -3.77 -5.57
C GLN A 153 -18.32 -3.34 -4.14
N ALA A 154 -18.44 -4.25 -3.18
CA ALA A 154 -18.29 -3.94 -1.74
C ALA A 154 -16.95 -3.28 -1.39
N ASN A 155 -15.85 -3.73 -2.00
CA ASN A 155 -14.51 -3.20 -1.74
C ASN A 155 -14.23 -1.81 -2.36
N THR A 156 -15.25 -1.13 -2.89
CA THR A 156 -15.16 0.30 -3.26
C THR A 156 -15.62 1.23 -2.14
N ALA A 157 -16.00 0.67 -0.99
CA ALA A 157 -16.26 1.40 0.25
C ALA A 157 -15.49 0.76 1.43
N PRO A 158 -15.18 1.53 2.49
CA PRO A 158 -14.64 0.98 3.74
C PRO A 158 -15.48 -0.18 4.28
N PHE A 159 -14.80 -1.13 4.93
CA PHE A 159 -15.50 -2.22 5.60
C PHE A 159 -16.39 -1.67 6.72
N GLY A 160 -17.69 -1.97 6.66
CA GLY A 160 -18.67 -1.53 7.66
C GLY A 160 -19.42 -0.23 7.33
N GLY A 161 -19.12 0.41 6.20
CA GLY A 161 -19.81 1.63 5.73
C GLY A 161 -18.91 2.85 5.71
#